data_AF-A0A2I5N4A0-F1
#
_entry.id   AF-A0A2I5N4A0-F1
#
_cell.length_a   1.000
_cell.length_b   1.000
_cell.length_c   1.000
_cell.angle_alpha   90.00
_cell.angle_beta   90.00
_cell.angle_gamma   90.00
#
_symmetry.space_group_name_H-M   'P 1'
#
loop_
_entity.id
_entity.type
_entity.pdbx_description
1 polymer ?
#
loop_
_entity_poly.entity_id
_entity_poly.type
_entity_poly.pdbx_seq_one_letter_code
_entity_poly.pdbx_strand_id
1 'polypeptide(L)'
;MKITLLSTVAEHTLQNEATDFDIALITYSEMSKKDFKLQCSSSLEDMIIGHEEREKAPVYLVLKNKFTGEYCDTSSVLRLQEKLYNEQLENTKADLKRTESVLTSRNAELNRLLSDKEKVEKDISNAIRERASVNQEIRVLERDKRKAEKEFDDWKDDNPIFRFLYWLSQLIYD
;
A
#
# COMPACT_ATOMS: atom_id res chain seq x y z
N MET A 1 46.80 33.84 -3.97
CA MET A 1 45.67 34.48 -4.68
C MET A 1 44.74 35.04 -3.62
N LYS A 2 44.55 36.37 -3.54
CA LYS A 2 43.51 36.97 -2.71
C LYS A 2 42.38 37.34 -3.66
N ILE A 3 41.27 36.62 -3.57
CA ILE A 3 40.08 36.85 -4.39
C ILE A 3 39.11 37.61 -3.50
N THR A 4 38.67 38.77 -3.96
CA THR A 4 37.69 39.58 -3.26
C THR A 4 36.34 39.28 -3.89
N LEU A 5 35.60 38.36 -3.27
CA LEU A 5 34.29 37.91 -3.73
C LEU A 5 33.26 39.00 -3.42
N LEU A 6 32.45 39.37 -4.43
CA LEU A 6 31.26 40.18 -4.21
C LEU A 6 30.31 39.37 -3.31
N SER A 7 30.03 39.90 -2.13
CA SER A 7 29.24 39.23 -1.11
C SER A 7 27.80 39.04 -1.59
N THR A 8 27.47 37.84 -2.08
CA THR A 8 26.23 37.08 -1.82
C THR A 8 26.05 35.99 -2.89
N VAL A 9 26.58 34.79 -2.67
CA VAL A 9 25.96 33.56 -3.19
C VAL A 9 26.09 32.49 -2.12
N ALA A 10 24.94 31.99 -1.70
CA ALA A 10 24.72 31.22 -0.50
C ALA A 10 25.50 29.88 -0.45
N GLU A 11 26.14 29.64 0.69
CA GLU A 11 26.90 28.45 1.08
C GLU A 11 26.08 27.14 1.22
N HIS A 12 24.81 27.11 0.81
CA HIS A 12 23.91 26.01 1.19
C HIS A 12 23.43 25.07 0.07
N THR A 13 23.74 25.33 -1.20
CA THR A 13 23.16 24.54 -2.31
C THR A 13 24.12 23.54 -2.96
N LEU A 14 25.40 23.51 -2.55
CA LEU A 14 26.45 22.77 -3.27
C LEU A 14 26.83 21.41 -2.66
N GLN A 15 26.25 20.99 -1.53
CA GLN A 15 26.75 19.80 -0.80
C GLN A 15 26.13 18.45 -1.20
N ASN A 16 25.01 18.40 -1.92
CA ASN A 16 24.31 17.13 -2.16
C ASN A 16 24.45 16.53 -3.57
N GLU A 17 25.02 17.24 -4.55
CA GLU A 17 25.37 16.70 -5.88
C GLU A 17 26.88 16.65 -6.16
N ALA A 18 27.70 16.95 -5.14
CA ALA A 18 29.16 17.06 -5.22
C ALA A 18 29.92 15.71 -5.29
N THR A 19 29.25 14.59 -5.53
CA THR A 19 29.96 13.30 -5.69
C THR A 19 30.68 13.21 -7.02
N ASP A 20 30.11 13.75 -8.11
CA ASP A 20 30.65 13.57 -9.47
C ASP A 20 31.30 14.82 -10.08
N PHE A 21 31.11 15.99 -9.45
CA PHE A 21 31.64 17.27 -9.91
C PHE A 21 32.43 17.97 -8.80
N ASP A 22 33.56 18.57 -9.18
CA ASP A 22 34.36 19.46 -8.33
C ASP A 22 34.03 20.92 -8.63
N ILE A 23 33.93 21.73 -7.59
CA ILE A 23 33.75 23.18 -7.75
C ILE A 23 35.10 23.80 -8.09
N ALA A 24 35.17 24.53 -9.19
CA ALA A 24 36.37 25.22 -9.64
C ALA A 24 36.11 26.71 -9.87
N LEU A 25 37.06 27.52 -9.43
CA LEU A 25 37.17 28.92 -9.80
C LEU A 25 38.17 29.01 -10.95
N ILE A 26 37.74 29.53 -12.09
CA ILE A 26 38.59 29.68 -13.26
C ILE A 26 38.62 31.13 -13.72
N THR A 27 39.76 31.53 -14.25
CA THR A 27 39.94 32.85 -14.89
C THR A 27 39.84 32.70 -16.41
N TYR A 28 39.65 33.82 -17.10
CA TYR A 28 39.65 33.86 -18.56
C TYR A 28 40.94 33.26 -19.19
N SER A 29 42.09 33.41 -18.54
CA SER A 29 43.36 32.84 -19.01
C SER A 29 43.37 31.31 -18.98
N GLU A 30 42.63 30.69 -18.05
CA GLU A 30 42.45 29.24 -18.04
C GLU A 30 41.44 28.76 -19.08
N MET A 31 40.40 29.55 -19.35
CA MET A 31 39.45 29.28 -20.43
C MET A 31 40.10 29.34 -21.82
N SER A 32 41.14 30.17 -21.97
CA SER A 32 41.87 30.32 -23.23
C SER A 32 42.82 29.16 -23.55
N LYS A 33 42.95 28.15 -22.67
CA LYS A 33 43.77 26.96 -22.92
C LYS A 33 43.16 26.12 -24.04
N LYS A 34 44.00 25.58 -24.93
CA LYS A 34 43.61 24.88 -26.17
C LYS A 34 42.70 23.66 -25.96
N ASP A 35 42.78 23.06 -24.77
CA ASP A 35 42.02 21.85 -24.38
C ASP A 35 40.83 22.15 -23.46
N PHE A 36 40.54 23.43 -23.21
CA PHE A 36 39.45 23.83 -22.32
C PHE A 36 38.10 23.69 -23.04
N LYS A 37 37.19 22.92 -22.43
CA LYS A 37 35.81 22.74 -22.89
C LYS A 37 34.85 23.16 -21.79
N LEU A 38 34.09 24.22 -22.05
CA LEU A 38 33.01 24.69 -21.19
C LEU A 38 31.68 24.48 -21.90
N GLN A 39 30.80 23.72 -21.25
CA GLN A 39 29.38 23.69 -21.59
C GLN A 39 28.68 24.78 -20.80
N CYS A 40 28.21 25.78 -21.53
CA CYS A 40 27.59 26.97 -20.96
C CYS A 40 26.19 27.12 -21.57
N SER A 41 25.19 27.27 -20.72
CA SER A 41 23.81 27.55 -21.13
C SER A 41 23.46 29.03 -21.03
N SER A 42 24.29 29.80 -20.31
CA SER A 42 24.17 31.24 -20.08
C SER A 42 25.22 32.03 -20.86
N SER A 43 25.09 33.35 -20.93
CA SER A 43 26.18 34.18 -21.44
C SER A 43 27.35 34.15 -20.45
N LEU A 44 28.59 34.22 -20.94
CA LEU A 44 29.78 34.28 -20.07
C LEU A 44 29.74 35.53 -19.18
N GLU A 45 29.16 36.63 -19.64
CA GLU A 45 29.06 37.88 -18.90
C GLU A 45 28.21 37.73 -17.62
N ASP A 46 27.14 36.93 -17.69
CA ASP A 46 26.24 36.66 -16.56
C ASP A 46 26.86 35.70 -15.52
N MET A 47 27.96 35.03 -15.87
CA MET A 47 28.67 34.09 -14.99
C MET A 47 29.83 34.71 -14.21
N ILE A 48 30.12 35.99 -14.44
CA ILE A 48 31.23 36.68 -13.77
C ILE A 48 30.86 36.88 -12.30
N ILE A 49 31.58 36.19 -11.40
CA ILE A 49 31.38 36.31 -9.95
C ILE A 49 32.26 37.38 -9.31
N GLY A 50 33.24 37.89 -10.06
CA GLY A 50 34.19 38.87 -9.58
C GLY A 50 35.36 39.05 -10.53
N HIS A 51 36.34 39.85 -10.09
CA HIS A 51 37.56 40.10 -10.84
C HIS A 51 38.78 39.82 -9.96
N GLU A 52 39.83 39.28 -10.56
CA GLU A 52 41.10 39.12 -9.86
C GLU A 52 41.74 40.50 -9.62
N GLU A 53 42.19 40.77 -8.39
CA GLU A 53 42.69 42.09 -7.99
C GLU A 53 43.90 42.58 -8.80
N ARG A 54 44.76 41.66 -9.28
CA ARG A 54 46.01 42.00 -9.96
C ARG A 54 45.83 42.28 -11.45
N GLU A 55 45.02 41.46 -12.13
CA GLU A 55 44.88 41.50 -13.58
C GLU A 55 43.56 42.14 -14.03
N LYS A 56 42.63 42.41 -13.09
CA LYS A 56 41.23 42.77 -13.37
C LYS A 56 40.55 41.78 -14.33
N ALA A 57 41.03 40.54 -14.37
CA ALA A 57 40.47 39.49 -15.22
C ALA A 57 39.17 38.95 -14.58
N PRO A 58 38.12 38.69 -15.38
CA PRO A 58 36.89 38.11 -14.87
C PRO A 58 37.13 36.68 -14.35
N VAL A 59 36.51 36.39 -13.21
CA VAL A 59 36.54 35.10 -12.53
C VAL A 59 35.16 34.45 -12.67
N TYR A 60 35.15 33.16 -12.99
CA TYR A 60 33.94 32.37 -13.20
C TYR A 60 33.88 31.22 -12.19
N LEU A 61 32.68 30.98 -11.66
CA LEU A 61 32.39 29.78 -10.87
C LEU A 61 31.84 28.70 -11.81
N VAL A 62 32.53 27.57 -11.90
CA VAL A 62 32.16 26.46 -12.77
C VAL A 62 32.27 25.14 -12.02
N LEU A 63 31.58 24.14 -12.54
CA LEU A 63 31.64 22.77 -12.04
C LEU A 63 32.47 21.94 -13.02
N LYS A 64 33.47 21.21 -12.52
CA LYS A 64 34.31 20.31 -13.31
C LYS A 64 33.86 18.88 -13.10
N ASN A 65 33.52 18.18 -14.17
CA ASN A 65 33.20 16.77 -14.11
C ASN A 65 34.45 15.94 -13.77
N LYS A 66 34.39 15.09 -12.74
CA LYS A 66 35.52 14.26 -12.31
C LYS A 66 35.91 13.18 -13.33
N PHE A 67 34.96 12.72 -14.13
CA PHE A 67 35.13 11.61 -15.07
C PHE A 67 35.51 12.08 -16.47
N THR A 68 34.88 13.15 -16.97
CA THR A 68 35.13 13.67 -18.33
C THR A 68 36.14 14.82 -18.35
N GLY A 69 36.36 15.47 -17.20
CA GLY A 69 37.21 16.65 -17.09
C GLY A 69 36.61 17.93 -17.69
N GLU A 70 35.38 17.87 -18.22
CA GLU A 70 34.69 19.00 -18.83
C GLU A 70 34.14 19.96 -17.76
N TYR A 71 34.08 21.25 -18.11
CA TYR A 71 33.54 22.29 -17.25
C TYR A 71 32.10 22.61 -17.64
N CYS A 72 31.25 22.87 -16.65
CA CYS A 72 29.84 23.21 -16.83
C CYS A 72 29.52 24.49 -16.03
N ASP A 73 28.60 25.30 -16.54
CA ASP A 73 28.05 26.39 -15.74
C ASP A 73 27.20 25.86 -14.56
N THR A 74 27.17 26.61 -13.47
CA THR A 74 26.40 26.26 -12.27
C THR A 74 24.89 26.23 -12.55
N SER A 75 24.44 27.06 -13.50
CA SER A 75 23.03 27.15 -13.90
C SER A 75 22.52 25.89 -14.63
N SER A 76 23.33 25.21 -15.44
CA SER A 76 22.94 23.97 -16.12
C SER A 76 22.77 22.81 -15.15
N VAL A 77 23.66 22.70 -14.14
CA VAL A 77 23.55 21.65 -13.14
C VAL A 77 22.28 21.82 -12.30
N LEU A 78 22.01 23.05 -11.84
CA LEU A 78 20.76 23.35 -11.11
C LEU A 78 19.50 23.05 -11.95
N ARG A 79 19.51 23.32 -13.25
CA ARG A 79 18.38 22.98 -14.15
C ARG A 79 18.21 21.48 -14.34
N LEU A 80 19.30 20.73 -14.46
CA LEU A 80 19.24 19.26 -14.57
C LEU A 80 18.73 18.63 -13.27
N GLN A 81 19.17 19.15 -12.13
CA GLN A 81 18.71 18.76 -10.80
C GLN A 81 17.22 19.04 -10.60
N GLU A 82 16.77 20.26 -10.93
CA GLU A 82 15.35 20.63 -10.86
C GLU A 82 14.49 19.72 -11.73
N LYS A 83 14.94 19.41 -12.95
CA LYS A 83 14.26 18.48 -13.84
C LYS A 83 14.15 17.08 -13.23
N LEU A 84 15.24 16.56 -12.68
CA LEU A 84 15.28 15.23 -12.06
C LEU A 84 14.36 15.15 -10.83
N TYR A 85 14.37 16.17 -9.97
CA TYR A 85 13.46 16.23 -8.83
C TYR A 85 12.00 16.35 -9.25
N ASN A 86 11.71 17.12 -10.30
CA ASN A 86 10.34 17.22 -10.83
C ASN A 86 9.87 15.87 -11.39
N GLU A 87 10.73 15.13 -12.11
CA GLU A 87 10.41 13.78 -12.59
C GLU A 87 10.18 12.80 -11.42
N GLN A 88 11.01 12.83 -10.39
CA GLN A 88 10.82 12.01 -9.18
C GLN A 88 9.53 12.37 -8.44
N LEU A 89 9.20 13.66 -8.34
CA LEU A 89 7.98 14.14 -7.71
C LEU A 89 6.74 13.66 -8.46
N GLU A 90 6.73 13.76 -9.79
CA GLU A 90 5.61 13.29 -10.62
C GLU A 90 5.44 11.77 -10.54
N ASN A 91 6.54 11.01 -10.54
CA ASN A 91 6.49 9.56 -10.31
C ASN A 91 5.89 9.22 -8.93
N THR A 92 6.33 9.93 -7.88
CA THR A 92 5.82 9.73 -6.52
C THR A 92 4.33 10.06 -6.43
N LYS A 93 3.87 11.15 -7.07
CA LYS A 93 2.45 11.50 -7.15
C LYS A 93 1.64 10.41 -7.88
N ALA A 94 2.16 9.88 -8.96
CA ALA A 94 1.50 8.81 -9.71
C ALA A 94 1.36 7.53 -8.87
N ASP A 95 2.42 7.16 -8.14
CA ASP A 95 2.39 6.00 -7.23
C ASP A 95 1.45 6.21 -6.05
N LEU A 96 1.42 7.42 -5.47
CA LEU A 96 0.48 7.78 -4.41
C LEU A 96 -0.98 7.66 -4.89
N LYS A 97 -1.26 8.12 -6.11
CA LYS A 97 -2.61 7.99 -6.70
C LYS A 97 -2.99 6.52 -6.95
N ARG A 98 -2.04 5.68 -7.37
CA ARG A 98 -2.26 4.23 -7.53
C ARG A 98 -2.57 3.59 -6.17
N THR A 99 -1.78 3.85 -5.14
CA THR A 99 -2.01 3.27 -3.81
C THR A 99 -3.33 3.72 -3.19
N GLU A 100 -3.72 4.98 -3.37
CA GLU A 100 -5.01 5.50 -2.92
C GLU A 100 -6.19 4.76 -3.59
N SER A 101 -6.11 4.50 -4.90
CA SER A 101 -7.14 3.72 -5.60
C SER A 101 -7.25 2.28 -5.10
N VAL A 102 -6.11 1.63 -4.83
CA VAL A 102 -6.07 0.27 -4.26
C VAL A 102 -6.67 0.26 -2.86
N LEU A 103 -6.31 1.22 -2.01
CA LEU A 103 -6.87 1.37 -0.66
C LEU A 103 -8.39 1.56 -0.70
N THR A 104 -8.87 2.40 -1.62
CA THR A 104 -10.31 2.63 -1.80
C THR A 104 -11.03 1.34 -2.20
N SER A 105 -10.47 0.58 -3.13
CA SER A 105 -11.01 -0.73 -3.54
C SER A 105 -11.03 -1.72 -2.38
N ARG A 106 -9.95 -1.78 -1.59
CA ARG A 106 -9.86 -2.69 -0.43
C ARG A 106 -10.82 -2.31 0.68
N ASN A 107 -11.03 -1.02 0.93
CA ASN A 107 -12.05 -0.56 1.88
C ASN A 107 -13.47 -0.93 1.43
N ALA A 108 -13.77 -0.81 0.14
CA ALA A 108 -15.06 -1.22 -0.40
C ALA A 108 -15.28 -2.74 -0.23
N GLU A 109 -14.24 -3.55 -0.48
CA GLU A 109 -14.26 -4.99 -0.27
C GLU A 109 -14.44 -5.36 1.21
N LEU A 110 -13.73 -4.69 2.12
CA LEU A 110 -13.86 -4.89 3.56
C LEU A 110 -15.30 -4.62 4.03
N ASN A 111 -15.90 -3.53 3.60
CA ASN A 111 -17.28 -3.19 3.97
C ASN A 111 -18.30 -4.23 3.46
N ARG A 112 -18.09 -4.79 2.26
CA ARG A 112 -18.91 -5.89 1.75
C ARG A 112 -18.78 -7.14 2.62
N LEU A 113 -17.54 -7.53 2.95
CA LEU A 113 -17.28 -8.70 3.80
C LEU A 113 -17.89 -8.54 5.21
N LEU A 114 -17.86 -7.32 5.77
CA LEU A 114 -18.52 -7.05 7.05
C LEU A 114 -20.04 -7.21 6.95
N SER A 115 -20.67 -6.72 5.88
CA SER A 115 -22.10 -6.90 5.65
C SER A 115 -22.49 -8.37 5.45
N ASP A 116 -21.70 -9.12 4.67
CA ASP A 116 -21.90 -10.54 4.46
C ASP A 116 -21.76 -11.33 5.77
N LYS A 117 -20.79 -10.96 6.62
CA LYS A 117 -20.62 -11.54 7.95
C LYS A 117 -21.86 -11.34 8.83
N GLU A 118 -22.39 -10.11 8.89
CA GLU A 118 -23.62 -9.83 9.65
C GLU A 118 -24.82 -10.66 9.16
N LYS A 119 -24.94 -10.83 7.83
CA LYS A 119 -25.98 -11.68 7.25
C LYS A 119 -25.83 -13.13 7.68
N VAL A 120 -24.61 -13.68 7.62
CA VAL A 120 -24.33 -15.04 8.07
C VAL A 120 -24.61 -15.22 9.56
N GLU A 121 -24.23 -14.27 10.41
CA GLU A 121 -24.54 -14.32 11.85
C GLU A 121 -26.05 -14.33 12.13
N LYS A 122 -26.82 -13.58 11.34
CA LYS A 122 -28.29 -13.60 11.41
C LYS A 122 -28.87 -14.94 10.95
N ASP A 123 -28.37 -15.50 9.87
CA ASP A 123 -28.80 -16.80 9.34
C ASP A 123 -28.49 -17.93 10.33
N ILE A 124 -27.30 -17.91 10.97
CA ILE A 124 -26.94 -18.83 12.05
C ILE A 124 -27.92 -18.69 13.22
N SER A 125 -28.22 -17.47 13.63
CA SER A 125 -29.14 -17.22 14.75
C SER A 125 -30.54 -17.74 14.46
N ASN A 126 -31.03 -17.59 13.22
CA ASN A 126 -32.31 -18.14 12.78
C ASN A 126 -32.29 -19.67 12.76
N ALA A 127 -31.25 -20.27 12.18
CA ALA A 127 -31.10 -21.73 12.14
C ALA A 127 -31.06 -22.35 13.56
N ILE A 128 -30.43 -21.67 14.53
CA ILE A 128 -30.44 -22.11 15.93
C ILE A 128 -31.87 -22.10 16.51
N ARG A 129 -32.67 -21.06 16.21
CA ARG A 129 -34.06 -20.97 16.66
C ARG A 129 -34.93 -22.06 16.03
N GLU A 130 -34.80 -22.27 14.72
CA GLU A 130 -35.51 -23.32 13.99
C GLU A 130 -35.15 -24.70 14.55
N ARG A 131 -33.86 -24.98 14.77
CA ARG A 131 -33.42 -26.23 15.39
C ARG A 131 -34.01 -26.44 16.79
N ALA A 132 -34.09 -25.38 17.60
CA ALA A 132 -34.71 -25.46 18.91
C ALA A 132 -36.22 -25.77 18.82
N SER A 133 -36.92 -25.14 17.86
CA SER A 133 -38.34 -25.41 17.59
C SER A 133 -38.58 -26.86 17.17
N VAL A 134 -37.81 -27.36 16.20
CA VAL A 134 -37.90 -28.74 15.72
C VAL A 134 -37.62 -29.74 16.85
N ASN A 135 -36.59 -29.47 17.67
CA ASN A 135 -36.30 -30.33 18.82
C ASN A 135 -37.45 -30.37 19.84
N GLN A 136 -38.15 -29.24 20.03
CA GLN A 136 -39.32 -29.21 20.91
C GLN A 136 -40.48 -30.01 20.33
N GLU A 137 -40.72 -29.92 19.03
CA GLU A 137 -41.75 -30.70 18.31
C GLU A 137 -41.46 -32.20 18.40
N ILE A 138 -40.22 -32.61 18.15
CA ILE A 138 -39.78 -34.02 18.31
C ILE A 138 -40.07 -34.52 19.72
N ARG A 139 -39.74 -33.74 20.77
CA ARG A 139 -40.02 -34.14 22.17
C ARG A 139 -41.50 -34.28 22.47
N VAL A 140 -42.37 -33.51 21.81
CA VAL A 140 -43.83 -33.63 21.95
C VAL A 140 -44.29 -34.92 21.26
N LEU A 141 -43.88 -35.13 20.01
CA LEU A 141 -44.21 -36.34 19.24
C LEU A 141 -43.73 -37.62 19.92
N GLU A 142 -42.54 -37.62 20.51
CA GLU A 142 -42.03 -38.76 21.29
C GLU A 142 -42.87 -39.05 22.54
N ARG A 143 -43.43 -38.01 23.18
CA ARG A 143 -44.32 -38.18 24.32
C ARG A 143 -45.66 -38.74 23.88
N ASP A 144 -46.21 -38.24 22.79
CA ASP A 144 -47.49 -38.70 22.25
C ASP A 144 -47.39 -40.13 21.73
N LYS A 145 -46.27 -40.48 21.06
CA LYS A 145 -45.95 -41.86 20.69
C LYS A 145 -45.95 -42.78 21.91
N ARG A 146 -45.24 -42.42 22.99
CA ARG A 146 -45.18 -43.22 24.22
C ARG A 146 -46.55 -43.39 24.88
N LYS A 147 -47.40 -42.36 24.84
CA LYS A 147 -48.79 -42.47 25.33
C LYS A 147 -49.60 -43.43 24.49
N ALA A 148 -49.55 -43.30 23.16
CA ALA A 148 -50.27 -44.18 22.25
C ALA A 148 -49.82 -45.64 22.35
N GLU A 149 -48.50 -45.90 22.50
CA GLU A 149 -47.96 -47.23 22.76
C GLU A 149 -48.54 -47.82 24.04
N LYS A 150 -48.57 -47.04 25.13
CA LYS A 150 -49.14 -47.47 26.40
C LYS A 150 -50.65 -47.72 26.31
N GLU A 151 -51.39 -46.83 25.67
CA GLU A 151 -52.85 -46.99 25.46
C GLU A 151 -53.16 -48.24 24.63
N PHE A 152 -52.32 -48.55 23.63
CA PHE A 152 -52.43 -49.77 22.85
C PHE A 152 -52.16 -51.03 23.67
N ASP A 153 -51.10 -51.01 24.49
CA ASP A 153 -50.77 -52.14 25.38
C ASP A 153 -51.88 -52.37 26.42
N ASP A 154 -52.35 -51.30 27.07
CA ASP A 154 -53.48 -51.35 28.01
C ASP A 154 -54.74 -51.92 27.32
N TRP A 155 -55.08 -51.45 26.11
CA TRP A 155 -56.20 -51.99 25.33
C TRP A 155 -56.04 -53.46 24.95
N LYS A 156 -54.83 -53.84 24.50
CA LYS A 156 -54.52 -55.22 24.11
C LYS A 156 -54.67 -56.17 25.30
N ASP A 157 -54.20 -55.74 26.47
CA ASP A 157 -54.30 -56.51 27.69
C ASP A 157 -55.74 -56.56 28.20
N ASP A 158 -56.54 -55.52 28.07
CA ASP A 158 -57.95 -55.54 28.49
C ASP A 158 -58.89 -56.21 27.48
N ASN A 159 -58.43 -56.48 26.26
CA ASN A 159 -59.27 -57.10 25.23
C ASN A 159 -59.31 -58.63 25.35
N PRO A 160 -60.49 -59.23 25.67
CA PRO A 160 -60.61 -60.67 25.87
C PRO A 160 -60.33 -61.50 24.61
N ILE A 161 -60.51 -60.93 23.41
CA ILE A 161 -60.20 -61.61 22.15
C ILE A 161 -58.68 -61.75 21.99
N PHE A 162 -57.91 -60.71 22.29
CA PHE A 162 -56.44 -60.78 22.25
C PHE A 162 -55.88 -61.74 23.29
N ARG A 163 -56.41 -61.73 24.52
CA ARG A 163 -56.05 -62.71 25.54
C ARG A 163 -56.33 -64.15 25.09
N PHE A 164 -57.50 -64.38 24.49
CA PHE A 164 -57.88 -65.70 23.96
C PHE A 164 -56.98 -66.16 22.82
N LEU A 165 -56.67 -65.29 21.86
CA LEU A 165 -55.76 -65.59 20.75
C LEU A 165 -54.32 -65.83 21.23
N TYR A 166 -53.85 -65.06 22.21
CA TYR A 166 -52.54 -65.27 22.84
C TYR A 166 -52.47 -66.63 23.55
N TRP A 167 -53.50 -66.98 24.32
CA TRP A 167 -53.59 -68.30 24.95
C TRP A 167 -53.60 -69.45 23.93
N LEU A 168 -54.36 -69.32 22.83
CA LEU A 168 -54.33 -70.30 21.73
C LEU A 168 -52.93 -70.43 21.12
N SER A 169 -52.19 -69.33 20.98
CA SER A 169 -50.83 -69.39 20.43
C SER A 169 -49.87 -70.17 21.33
N GLN A 170 -49.97 -70.01 22.66
CA GLN A 170 -49.15 -70.79 23.61
C GLN A 170 -49.45 -72.29 23.49
N LEU A 171 -50.72 -72.67 23.32
CA LEU A 171 -51.13 -74.07 23.12
C LEU A 171 -50.66 -74.72 21.82
N ILE A 172 -50.36 -73.93 20.79
CA ILE A 172 -49.92 -74.42 19.48
C ILE A 172 -48.39 -74.55 19.42
N TYR A 173 -47.67 -73.77 20.24
CA TYR A 173 -46.20 -73.68 20.21
C TYR A 173 -45.50 -74.32 21.42
N ASP A 174 -46.23 -74.84 22.41
CA ASP A 174 -45.78 -75.85 23.38
C ASP A 174 -45.99 -77.27 22.84
#